data_AF-A0AAE9WK78-F1
#
_entry.id   AF-A0AAE9WK78-F1
#
_cell.length_a   1.000
_cell.length_b   1.000
_cell.length_c   1.000
_cell.angle_alpha   90.00
_cell.angle_beta   90.00
_cell.angle_gamma   90.00
#
_symmetry.space_group_name_H-M   'P 1'
#
loop_
_entity.id
_entity.type
_entity.pdbx_description
1 polymer ?
#
loop_
_entity_poly.entity_id
_entity_poly.type
_entity_poly.pdbx_seq_one_letter_code
_entity_poly.pdbx_strand_id
1 'polypeptide(L)'
;MTKKSKIFLFDVDGTLTKSRKTIEKDMVDTLLELKSKEECLLALVGGSDYKKIVEQIQYPEMFDYIFSENGVIAHKNNEQYFSENIINFLGESKLRDLINYCLLYIANLDIPKKRYNNKINYNR
;
A
#
# COMPACT_ATOMS: atom_id res chain seq x y z
N MET A 1 32.57 15.75 0.20
CA MET A 1 31.26 16.09 -0.41
C MET A 1 30.42 14.82 -0.40
N THR A 2 29.29 14.81 0.31
CA THR A 2 28.32 13.71 0.22
C THR A 2 27.70 13.75 -1.18
N LYS A 3 28.03 12.76 -2.00
CA LYS A 3 27.53 12.60 -3.38
C LYS A 3 25.99 12.46 -3.31
N LYS A 4 25.25 13.20 -4.15
CA LYS A 4 23.77 13.27 -4.10
C LYS A 4 23.17 12.05 -4.78
N SER A 5 22.52 11.15 -4.02
CA SER A 5 21.74 10.07 -4.63
C SER A 5 20.42 10.58 -5.20
N LYS A 6 20.01 10.02 -6.34
CA LYS A 6 18.71 10.24 -6.97
C LYS A 6 17.79 9.09 -6.59
N ILE A 7 16.58 9.40 -6.17
CA ILE A 7 15.54 8.39 -5.90
C ILE A 7 14.49 8.49 -7.00
N PHE A 8 14.17 7.35 -7.61
CA PHE A 8 13.05 7.20 -8.53
C PHE A 8 11.92 6.49 -7.79
N LEU A 9 10.86 7.23 -7.48
CA LEU A 9 9.68 6.72 -6.80
C LEU A 9 8.57 6.48 -7.81
N PHE A 10 8.10 5.24 -7.89
CA PHE A 10 7.06 4.84 -8.84
C PHE A 10 5.78 4.43 -8.12
N ASP A 11 4.63 4.78 -8.69
CA ASP A 11 3.38 4.09 -8.40
C ASP A 11 3.40 2.66 -8.98
N VAL A 12 2.49 1.80 -8.56
CA VAL A 12 2.45 0.38 -8.98
C VAL A 12 1.53 0.18 -10.19
N ASP A 13 0.21 0.16 -9.94
CA ASP A 13 -0.81 -0.18 -10.95
C ASP A 13 -0.94 0.94 -11.99
N GLY A 14 -0.78 0.59 -13.27
CA GLY A 14 -0.86 1.55 -14.37
C GLY A 14 0.43 2.35 -14.62
N THR A 15 1.43 2.23 -13.74
CA THR A 15 2.75 2.84 -13.91
C THR A 15 3.82 1.77 -14.21
N LEU A 16 4.04 0.84 -13.29
CA LEU A 16 5.00 -0.27 -13.49
C LEU A 16 4.33 -1.52 -14.06
N THR A 17 3.03 -1.70 -13.77
CA THR A 17 2.27 -2.85 -14.26
C THR A 17 1.04 -2.40 -15.03
N LYS A 18 0.53 -3.26 -15.92
CA LYS A 18 -0.85 -3.10 -16.40
C LYS A 18 -1.80 -3.35 -15.22
N SER A 19 -2.91 -2.61 -15.14
CA SER A 19 -3.85 -2.70 -14.02
C SER A 19 -4.17 -4.16 -13.63
N ARG A 20 -3.91 -4.50 -12.37
CA ARG A 20 -4.16 -5.82 -11.77
C ARG A 20 -3.40 -6.98 -12.44
N LYS A 21 -2.30 -6.69 -13.14
CA LYS A 21 -1.41 -7.69 -13.74
C LYS A 21 -0.03 -7.63 -13.09
N THR A 22 0.74 -8.69 -13.30
CA THR A 22 2.15 -8.77 -12.92
C THR A 22 3.00 -7.87 -13.81
N ILE A 23 4.14 -7.43 -13.29
CA ILE A 23 5.13 -6.67 -14.05
C ILE A 23 5.63 -7.48 -15.26
N GLU A 24 5.84 -6.79 -16.38
CA GLU A 24 6.35 -7.40 -17.60
C GLU A 24 7.89 -7.39 -17.58
N LYS A 25 8.51 -8.38 -18.24
CA LYS A 25 9.97 -8.58 -18.18
C LYS A 25 10.74 -7.37 -18.72
N ASP A 26 10.25 -6.75 -19.77
CA ASP A 26 10.84 -5.54 -20.38
C ASP A 26 10.89 -4.36 -19.39
N MET A 27 9.86 -4.19 -18.57
CA MET A 27 9.85 -3.19 -17.49
C MET A 27 10.87 -3.54 -16.40
N VAL A 28 10.96 -4.81 -16.00
CA VAL A 28 11.98 -5.27 -15.04
C VAL A 28 13.39 -4.96 -15.56
N ASP A 29 13.67 -5.33 -16.81
CA ASP A 29 14.97 -5.09 -17.46
C ASP A 29 15.29 -3.59 -17.50
N THR A 30 14.31 -2.74 -17.82
CA THR A 30 14.44 -1.28 -17.83
C THR A 30 14.77 -0.70 -16.46
N LEU A 31 14.07 -1.17 -15.41
CA LEU A 31 14.32 -0.72 -14.04
C LEU A 31 15.69 -1.17 -13.53
N LEU A 32 16.12 -2.39 -13.84
CA LEU A 32 17.46 -2.87 -13.50
C LEU A 32 18.55 -2.06 -14.22
N GLU A 33 18.34 -1.71 -15.49
CA GLU A 33 19.25 -0.81 -16.20
C GLU A 33 19.32 0.56 -15.52
N LEU A 34 18.17 1.12 -15.11
CA LEU A 34 18.11 2.38 -14.37
C LEU A 34 18.87 2.29 -13.04
N LYS A 35 18.70 1.20 -12.28
CA LYS A 35 19.41 0.97 -11.01
C LYS A 35 20.91 0.81 -11.19
N SER A 36 21.37 0.32 -12.34
CA SER A 36 22.80 0.18 -12.65
C SER A 36 23.52 1.53 -12.88
N LYS A 37 22.77 2.61 -13.14
CA LYS A 37 23.36 3.94 -13.32
C LYS A 37 23.87 4.46 -11.97
N GLU A 38 25.00 5.18 -12.00
CA GLU A 38 25.59 5.71 -10.76
C GLU A 38 24.57 6.53 -9.96
N GLU A 39 24.52 6.24 -8.65
CA GLU A 39 23.75 7.00 -7.66
C GLU A 39 22.22 6.96 -7.81
N CYS A 40 21.66 5.92 -8.43
CA CYS A 40 20.21 5.76 -8.56
C CYS A 40 19.67 4.75 -7.54
N LEU A 41 18.62 5.14 -6.81
CA LEU A 41 17.85 4.29 -5.92
C LEU A 41 16.44 4.11 -6.50
N LEU A 42 15.93 2.89 -6.43
CA LEU A 42 14.57 2.56 -6.83
C LEU A 42 13.67 2.50 -5.61
N ALA A 43 12.52 3.15 -5.69
CA ALA A 43 11.49 3.11 -4.68
C ALA A 43 10.13 2.88 -5.33
N LEU A 44 9.23 2.20 -4.63
CA LEU A 44 7.84 2.08 -5.03
C LEU A 44 6.93 2.60 -3.93
N VAL A 45 5.79 3.18 -4.33
CA VAL A 45 4.69 3.54 -3.43
C VAL A 45 3.38 3.03 -4.00
N GLY A 46 2.50 2.52 -3.15
CA GLY A 46 1.16 2.12 -3.57
C GLY A 46 0.16 2.11 -2.42
N GLY A 47 -1.11 2.33 -2.73
CA GLY A 47 -2.18 2.31 -1.73
C GLY A 47 -2.56 0.90 -1.24
N SER A 48 -2.09 -0.14 -1.93
CA SER A 48 -2.31 -1.53 -1.57
C SER A 48 -1.41 -1.97 -0.40
N ASP A 49 -1.81 -3.04 0.28
CA ASP A 49 -0.96 -3.75 1.24
C ASP A 49 0.30 -4.35 0.56
N TYR A 50 1.32 -4.63 1.37
CA TYR A 50 2.61 -5.14 0.90
C TYR A 50 2.47 -6.44 0.07
N LYS A 51 1.58 -7.35 0.49
CA LYS A 51 1.40 -8.64 -0.18
C LYS A 51 0.93 -8.46 -1.62
N LYS A 52 -0.09 -7.61 -1.86
CA LYS A 52 -0.59 -7.32 -3.22
C LYS A 52 0.47 -6.67 -4.10
N ILE A 53 1.26 -5.77 -3.53
CA ILE A 53 2.38 -5.13 -4.25
C ILE A 53 3.39 -6.19 -4.70
N VAL A 54 3.83 -7.07 -3.80
CA VAL A 54 4.79 -8.14 -4.12
C VAL A 54 4.21 -9.12 -5.13
N GLU A 55 2.92 -9.45 -5.05
CA GLU A 55 2.23 -10.25 -6.06
C GLU A 55 2.25 -9.61 -7.46
N GLN A 56 2.23 -8.29 -7.57
CA GLN A 56 2.33 -7.60 -8.86
C GLN A 56 3.78 -7.46 -9.34
N ILE A 57 4.71 -7.13 -8.44
CA ILE A 57 6.10 -6.81 -8.79
C ILE A 57 6.97 -8.07 -8.96
N GLN A 58 6.65 -9.18 -8.28
CA GLN A 58 7.37 -10.46 -8.30
C GLN A 58 8.85 -10.44 -7.82
N TYR A 59 9.53 -9.30 -7.92
CA TYR A 59 10.96 -9.09 -7.62
C TYR A 59 11.16 -7.90 -6.66
N PRO A 60 10.57 -7.90 -5.44
CA PRO A 60 10.65 -6.75 -4.53
C PRO A 60 12.08 -6.33 -4.18
N GLU A 61 13.04 -7.26 -4.18
CA GLU A 61 14.46 -7.03 -3.90
C GLU A 61 15.16 -6.05 -4.86
N MET A 62 14.58 -5.81 -6.04
CA MET A 62 15.11 -4.80 -6.96
C MET A 62 14.89 -3.37 -6.45
N PHE A 63 13.95 -3.16 -5.53
CA PHE A 63 13.66 -1.85 -4.95
C PHE A 63 14.42 -1.66 -3.63
N ASP A 64 15.05 -0.51 -3.49
CA ASP A 64 15.72 -0.12 -2.24
C ASP A 64 14.70 0.25 -1.16
N TYR A 65 13.54 0.78 -1.58
CA TYR A 65 12.43 1.15 -0.72
C TYR A 65 11.09 0.67 -1.26
N ILE A 66 10.24 0.17 -0.35
CA ILE A 66 8.87 -0.24 -0.65
C ILE A 66 7.91 0.42 0.34
N PHE A 67 7.06 1.30 -0.16
CA PHE A 67 6.05 2.03 0.61
C PHE A 67 4.65 1.50 0.31
N SER A 68 4.17 0.55 1.10
CA SER A 68 2.79 0.04 1.01
C SER A 68 1.83 0.89 1.83
N GLU A 69 0.53 0.81 1.53
CA GLU A 69 -0.51 1.62 2.17
C GLU A 69 -0.18 3.12 2.16
N ASN A 70 0.32 3.62 1.01
CA ASN A 70 0.80 5.00 0.82
C ASN A 70 1.93 5.40 1.79
N GLY A 71 2.75 4.44 2.24
CA GLY A 71 3.88 4.67 3.13
C GLY A 71 3.56 4.56 4.61
N VAL A 72 2.33 4.18 4.97
CA VAL A 72 1.97 3.79 6.34
C VAL A 72 2.82 2.60 6.79
N ILE A 73 3.19 1.72 5.86
CA ILE A 73 4.18 0.65 6.06
C ILE A 73 5.34 0.88 5.09
N ALA A 74 6.58 0.90 5.60
CA ALA A 74 7.77 1.09 4.78
C ALA A 74 8.84 0.02 5.03
N HIS A 75 9.38 -0.49 3.92
CA HIS A 75 10.51 -1.41 3.90
C HIS A 75 11.70 -0.74 3.23
N LYS A 76 12.89 -1.04 3.72
CA LYS A 76 14.18 -0.65 3.15
C LYS A 76 15.04 -1.90 3.08
N ASN A 77 15.59 -2.21 1.91
CA ASN A 77 16.36 -3.44 1.68
C ASN A 77 15.61 -4.70 2.16
N ASN A 78 14.31 -4.79 1.84
CA ASN A 78 13.39 -5.87 2.28
C ASN A 78 13.16 -5.98 3.81
N GLU A 79 13.69 -5.08 4.63
CA GLU A 79 13.42 -5.03 6.05
C GLU A 79 12.40 -3.92 6.36
N GLN A 80 11.34 -4.27 7.09
CA GLN A 80 10.38 -3.28 7.57
C GLN A 80 11.07 -2.38 8.60
N TYR A 81 11.16 -1.08 8.32
CA TYR A 81 11.78 -0.10 9.22
C TYR A 81 10.80 0.93 9.76
N PHE A 82 9.59 1.01 9.18
CA PHE A 82 8.53 1.87 9.66
C PHE A 82 7.17 1.22 9.46
N SER A 83 6.29 1.40 10.44
CA SER A 83 4.89 1.00 10.38
C SER A 83 4.11 1.95 11.29
N GLU A 84 2.96 2.39 10.81
CA GLU A 84 2.00 3.15 11.60
C GLU A 84 0.59 2.58 11.42
N ASN A 85 -0.35 3.00 12.26
CA ASN A 85 -1.77 2.73 12.03
C ASN A 85 -2.66 3.87 12.54
N ILE A 86 -3.93 3.85 12.14
CA ILE A 86 -4.88 4.89 12.50
C ILE A 86 -5.18 4.98 14.00
N ILE A 87 -5.09 3.87 14.74
CA ILE A 87 -5.34 3.83 16.20
C ILE A 87 -4.23 4.59 16.92
N ASN A 88 -2.97 4.31 16.58
CA ASN A 88 -1.80 5.00 17.13
C ASN A 88 -1.82 6.50 16.77
N PHE A 89 -2.16 6.82 15.52
CA PHE A 89 -2.16 8.21 15.04
C PHE A 89 -3.31 9.06 15.62
N LEU A 90 -4.55 8.56 15.64
CA LEU A 90 -5.72 9.32 16.12
C LEU A 90 -6.02 9.11 17.61
N GLY A 91 -5.67 7.96 18.16
CA GLY A 91 -6.06 7.51 19.49
C GLY A 91 -7.47 6.91 19.53
N GLU A 92 -7.67 5.98 20.48
CA GLU A 92 -8.91 5.21 20.65
C GLU A 92 -10.17 6.08 20.80
N SER A 93 -10.11 7.15 21.60
CA SER A 93 -11.30 7.98 21.87
C SER A 93 -11.85 8.61 20.60
N LYS A 94 -10.99 9.26 19.80
CA LYS A 94 -11.42 9.94 18.57
C LYS A 94 -11.89 8.94 17.51
N LEU A 95 -11.18 7.81 17.40
CA LEU A 95 -11.56 6.77 16.46
C LEU A 95 -12.93 6.17 16.81
N ARG A 96 -13.19 5.90 18.10
CA ARG A 96 -14.49 5.44 18.58
C ARG A 96 -15.60 6.44 18.28
N ASP A 97 -15.37 7.73 18.52
CA ASP A 97 -16.38 8.77 18.29
C ASP A 97 -16.73 8.87 16.79
N LEU A 98 -15.72 8.78 15.91
CA LEU A 98 -15.91 8.72 14.46
C LEU A 98 -16.69 7.46 14.04
N ILE A 99 -16.32 6.28 14.57
CA ILE A 99 -17.01 5.01 14.26
C ILE A 99 -18.48 5.10 14.68
N ASN A 100 -18.77 5.57 15.90
CA ASN A 100 -20.13 5.72 16.41
C ASN A 100 -20.96 6.65 15.52
N TYR A 101 -20.40 7.79 15.11
CA TYR A 101 -21.05 8.71 14.20
C TYR A 101 -21.39 8.05 12.86
N CYS A 102 -20.41 7.40 12.21
CA CYS A 102 -20.60 6.72 10.93
C CYS A 102 -21.66 5.62 11.02
N LEU A 103 -21.64 4.81 12.08
CA LEU A 103 -22.60 3.73 12.28
C LEU A 103 -24.03 4.26 12.43
N LEU A 104 -24.24 5.30 13.26
CA LEU A 104 -25.55 5.94 13.41
C LEU A 104 -26.02 6.58 12.10
N TYR A 105 -25.13 7.28 11.40
CA TYR A 105 -25.44 7.90 10.11
C TYR A 105 -25.90 6.86 9.10
N ILE A 106 -25.12 5.78 8.90
CA ILE A 106 -25.46 4.71 7.97
C ILE A 106 -26.77 4.00 8.36
N ALA A 107 -26.97 3.76 9.66
CA ALA A 107 -28.20 3.14 10.18
C ALA A 107 -29.45 3.97 9.86
N ASN A 108 -29.33 5.29 9.74
CA ASN A 108 -30.44 6.20 9.48
C ASN A 108 -30.68 6.54 7.98
N LEU A 109 -29.82 6.10 7.05
CA LEU A 109 -29.97 6.40 5.62
C LEU A 109 -31.24 5.80 4.99
N ASP A 110 -32.12 6.59 4.39
CA ASP A 110 -33.21 6.03 3.59
C ASP A 110 -32.70 5.65 2.18
N ILE A 111 -32.43 4.36 1.98
CA ILE A 111 -31.86 3.84 0.73
C ILE A 111 -32.60 2.56 0.29
N PRO A 112 -32.76 2.32 -1.04
CA PRO A 112 -33.54 1.20 -1.55
C PRO A 112 -33.07 -0.20 -1.10
N LYS A 113 -31.79 -0.32 -0.73
CA LYS A 113 -31.22 -1.55 -0.18
C LYS A 113 -30.29 -1.20 0.98
N LYS A 114 -30.74 -1.48 2.21
CA LYS A 114 -29.92 -1.47 3.42
C LYS A 114 -29.91 -2.87 4.02
N ARG A 115 -28.75 -3.52 4.11
CA ARG A 115 -28.59 -4.88 4.66
C ARG A 115 -27.40 -4.91 5.60
N TYR A 116 -27.59 -5.44 6.81
CA TYR A 116 -26.52 -5.80 7.72
C TYR A 116 -26.13 -7.25 7.46
N ASN A 117 -24.86 -7.53 7.18
CA ASN A 117 -24.41 -8.88 6.84
C ASN A 117 -24.16 -9.69 8.13
N ASN A 118 -25.22 -10.25 8.72
CA ASN A 118 -25.13 -11.23 9.80
C ASN A 118 -24.96 -12.64 9.22
N LYS A 119 -23.72 -13.05 8.92
CA LYS A 119 -23.41 -14.50 8.94
C LYS A 119 -23.18 -14.92 10.40
N ILE A 120 -24.21 -14.81 11.23
CA ILE A 120 -24.23 -15.49 12.53
C ILE A 120 -24.95 -16.81 12.29
N ASN A 121 -24.18 -17.90 12.19
CA ASN A 121 -24.71 -19.26 12.27
C ASN A 121 -25.29 -19.44 13.67
N TYR A 122 -26.57 -19.16 13.86
CA TYR A 122 -27.31 -19.75 14.97
C TYR A 122 -27.53 -21.21 14.62
N ASN A 123 -26.64 -22.08 15.09
CA ASN A 123 -26.98 -23.47 15.32
C ASN A 123 -28.04 -23.48 16.43
N ARG A 124 -29.31 -23.53 16.03
CA ARG A 124 -30.37 -24.08 16.87
C ARG A 124 -30.37 -25.59 16.74
#